data_AF-A0A7S1T862-F1
#
_entry.id   AF-A0A7S1T862-F1
#
_cell.length_a   1.000
_cell.length_b   1.000
_cell.length_c   1.000
_cell.angle_alpha   90.00
_cell.angle_beta   90.00
_cell.angle_gamma   90.00
#
_symmetry.space_group_name_H-M   'P 1'
#
loop_
_entity.id
_entity.type
_entity.pdbx_description
1 polymer ?
#
loop_
_entity_poly.entity_id
_entity_poly.type
_entity_poly.pdbx_seq_one_letter_code
_entity_poly.pdbx_strand_id
1 'polypeptide(L)'
;RTLPCSGRNLLPSTCGENRRRVVRALATREPNLRPGIPDLNVLRSGIAAVLSVALAWALRSDSLLWASPVSVVPQQWITEQRTISGVVVSVSDGDTFRLQNVGPFHPTQDRHHEQSFPVRLAGVDAPEISHFGNPAQPFSEEAKEWMKQELLGKSVAVHILGRDQYGRIVGSVRYTSGLFSHDLATELLRRGFATIYRGRGASYDGDLSNLEATEINAKAQGVGIWSLPDEELPAEYKRRTRARAF
;
A
#
# COMPACT_ATOMS: atom_id res chain seq x y z
N ARG A 1 -22.42 -34.38 -55.47
CA ARG A 1 -22.68 -35.53 -56.36
C ARG A 1 -21.42 -35.74 -57.21
N THR A 2 -20.83 -36.93 -57.12
CA THR A 2 -20.04 -37.65 -58.14
C THR A 2 -18.82 -36.97 -58.80
N LEU A 3 -17.62 -37.46 -58.41
CA LEU A 3 -16.46 -37.75 -59.31
C LEU A 3 -16.90 -38.70 -60.47
N PRO A 4 -16.12 -39.10 -61.51
CA PRO A 4 -14.64 -39.12 -61.70
C PRO A 4 -14.20 -38.81 -63.17
N CYS A 5 -12.93 -38.91 -63.58
CA CYS A 5 -12.31 -40.05 -64.30
C CYS A 5 -10.89 -39.61 -64.75
N SER A 6 -9.82 -40.34 -64.41
CA SER A 6 -9.29 -41.56 -65.05
C SER A 6 -8.51 -41.31 -66.34
N GLY A 7 -7.19 -41.55 -66.28
CA GLY A 7 -6.30 -41.73 -67.43
C GLY A 7 -5.29 -42.82 -67.07
N ARG A 8 -5.47 -44.00 -67.66
CA ARG A 8 -4.68 -45.22 -67.48
C ARG A 8 -3.79 -45.45 -68.72
N ASN A 9 -2.77 -46.31 -68.54
CA ASN A 9 -2.22 -47.29 -69.51
C ASN A 9 -1.15 -46.83 -70.53
N LEU A 10 -0.07 -47.55 -70.90
CA LEU A 10 0.45 -48.92 -70.65
C LEU A 10 1.94 -49.06 -71.15
N LEU A 11 2.78 -49.82 -70.41
CA LEU A 11 3.76 -50.89 -70.83
C LEU A 11 5.06 -50.58 -71.65
N PRO A 12 6.04 -51.54 -71.80
CA PRO A 12 6.43 -52.74 -71.00
C PRO A 12 7.97 -53.06 -70.87
N SER A 13 8.26 -54.06 -70.00
CA SER A 13 9.20 -55.21 -70.09
C SER A 13 10.73 -55.07 -70.22
N THR A 14 11.49 -55.75 -69.33
CA THR A 14 12.25 -57.02 -69.56
C THR A 14 12.96 -57.44 -68.25
N CYS A 15 12.72 -58.65 -67.73
CA CYS A 15 13.47 -59.91 -67.92
C CYS A 15 14.65 -60.06 -66.91
N GLY A 16 14.45 -60.79 -65.79
CA GLY A 16 15.05 -62.12 -65.54
C GLY A 16 15.98 -62.01 -64.30
N GLU A 17 16.29 -63.00 -63.47
CA GLU A 17 15.96 -64.41 -63.32
C GLU A 17 16.63 -64.91 -62.01
N ASN A 18 15.96 -65.81 -61.25
CA ASN A 18 16.50 -66.87 -60.33
C ASN A 18 17.52 -66.52 -59.21
N ARG A 19 17.63 -67.20 -58.05
CA ARG A 19 16.91 -68.26 -57.32
C ARG A 19 17.56 -68.35 -55.93
N ARG A 20 16.73 -68.53 -54.89
CA ARG A 20 16.87 -69.47 -53.75
C ARG A 20 18.02 -69.34 -52.71
N ARG A 21 17.53 -69.25 -51.46
CA ARG A 21 17.80 -70.07 -50.24
C ARG A 21 18.64 -69.46 -49.11
N VAL A 22 17.96 -69.32 -47.94
CA VAL A 22 18.30 -69.72 -46.53
C VAL A 22 19.71 -69.33 -46.06
N VAL A 23 19.93 -68.59 -44.95
CA VAL A 23 19.96 -69.08 -43.55
C VAL A 23 19.96 -67.90 -42.54
N ARG A 24 19.10 -68.00 -41.52
CA ARG A 24 19.17 -67.55 -40.10
C ARG A 24 20.34 -66.63 -39.64
N ALA A 25 20.02 -65.45 -39.10
CA ALA A 25 20.72 -64.66 -38.05
C ALA A 25 20.17 -63.22 -38.11
N LEU A 26 19.90 -62.41 -37.08
CA LEU A 26 20.07 -62.41 -35.64
C LEU A 26 19.11 -61.33 -35.13
N ALA A 27 18.41 -61.60 -34.04
CA ALA A 27 17.70 -60.58 -33.30
C ALA A 27 18.71 -59.70 -32.55
N THR A 28 18.73 -58.41 -32.80
CA THR A 28 19.37 -57.43 -31.92
C THR A 28 18.32 -56.50 -31.37
N ARG A 29 18.01 -56.70 -30.08
CA ARG A 29 17.27 -55.80 -29.20
C ARG A 29 17.98 -54.45 -29.13
N GLU A 30 17.24 -53.36 -29.27
CA GLU A 30 17.68 -52.04 -28.80
C GLU A 30 17.67 -51.99 -27.27
N PRO A 31 18.71 -51.44 -26.61
CA PRO A 31 18.69 -51.24 -25.17
C PRO A 31 17.99 -49.92 -24.81
N ASN A 32 17.08 -50.01 -23.83
CA ASN A 32 16.44 -48.89 -23.14
C ASN A 32 17.47 -47.89 -22.59
N LEU A 33 17.41 -46.63 -23.06
CA LEU A 33 18.13 -45.50 -22.45
C LEU A 33 17.31 -44.99 -21.25
N ARG A 34 17.83 -45.14 -20.03
CA ARG A 34 17.27 -44.47 -18.85
C ARG A 34 17.82 -43.03 -18.78
N PRO A 35 17.01 -42.00 -18.48
CA PRO A 35 17.55 -40.68 -18.23
C PRO A 35 18.39 -40.69 -16.94
N GLY A 36 19.61 -40.17 -17.03
CA GLY A 36 20.53 -40.03 -15.89
C GLY A 36 20.01 -39.01 -14.89
N ILE A 37 20.05 -39.36 -13.60
CA ILE A 37 19.75 -38.44 -12.50
C ILE A 37 20.92 -37.44 -12.41
N PRO A 38 20.67 -36.12 -12.37
CA PRO A 38 21.74 -35.14 -12.25
C PRO A 38 22.51 -35.29 -10.93
N ASP A 39 23.81 -35.04 -10.99
CA ASP A 39 24.74 -35.17 -9.86
C ASP A 39 24.37 -34.23 -8.71
N LEU A 40 24.19 -34.80 -7.50
CA LEU A 40 23.81 -34.09 -6.28
C LEU A 40 24.76 -32.94 -5.92
N ASN A 41 26.01 -33.00 -6.36
CA ASN A 41 27.00 -31.95 -6.07
C ASN A 41 26.76 -30.68 -6.89
N VAL A 42 26.26 -30.79 -8.13
CA VAL A 42 25.91 -29.64 -8.99
C VAL A 42 24.66 -28.93 -8.45
N LEU A 43 23.71 -29.71 -7.91
CA LEU A 43 22.53 -29.18 -7.24
C LEU A 43 22.89 -28.42 -5.95
N ARG A 44 23.85 -28.95 -5.17
CA ARG A 44 24.33 -28.33 -3.92
C ARG A 44 25.08 -27.00 -4.15
N SER A 45 25.91 -26.92 -5.19
CA SER A 45 26.66 -25.69 -5.50
C SER A 45 25.74 -24.56 -6.01
N GLY A 46 24.71 -24.87 -6.79
CA GLY A 46 23.75 -23.88 -7.27
C GLY A 46 22.89 -23.30 -6.15
N ILE A 47 22.43 -24.15 -5.22
CA ILE A 47 21.63 -23.73 -4.06
C ILE A 47 22.45 -22.86 -3.11
N ALA A 48 23.71 -23.19 -2.86
CA ALA A 48 24.58 -22.41 -1.97
C ALA A 48 24.83 -20.98 -2.50
N ALA A 49 25.03 -20.82 -3.82
CA ALA A 49 25.24 -19.50 -4.43
C ALA A 49 23.97 -18.63 -4.39
N VAL A 50 22.80 -19.21 -4.67
CA VAL A 50 21.51 -18.49 -4.59
C VAL A 50 21.17 -18.12 -3.15
N LEU A 51 21.40 -19.01 -2.19
CA LEU A 51 21.24 -18.71 -0.76
C LEU A 51 22.22 -17.63 -0.30
N SER A 52 23.45 -17.61 -0.81
CA SER A 52 24.44 -16.57 -0.45
C SER A 52 24.08 -15.21 -1.03
N VAL A 53 23.53 -15.15 -2.25
CA VAL A 53 23.04 -13.90 -2.85
C VAL A 53 21.75 -13.43 -2.18
N ALA A 54 20.82 -14.33 -1.86
CA ALA A 54 19.60 -14.01 -1.13
C ALA A 54 19.91 -13.57 0.31
N LEU A 55 20.88 -14.21 0.97
CA LEU A 55 21.37 -13.84 2.30
C LEU A 55 22.14 -12.53 2.25
N ALA A 56 22.98 -12.28 1.24
CA ALA A 56 23.65 -10.99 1.05
C ALA A 56 22.65 -9.88 0.70
N TRP A 57 21.59 -10.17 -0.06
CA TRP A 57 20.50 -9.24 -0.34
C TRP A 57 19.70 -8.96 0.94
N ALA A 58 19.41 -9.98 1.74
CA ALA A 58 18.75 -9.85 3.05
C ALA A 58 19.62 -9.06 4.05
N LEU A 59 20.92 -9.33 4.13
CA LEU A 59 21.88 -8.66 5.03
C LEU A 59 22.26 -7.24 4.57
N ARG A 60 22.19 -6.94 3.26
CA ARG A 60 22.45 -5.61 2.69
C ARG A 60 21.19 -4.75 2.64
N SER A 61 20.01 -5.36 2.64
CA SER A 61 18.78 -4.63 2.80
C SER A 61 18.71 -4.16 4.25
N ASP A 62 18.63 -2.83 4.46
CA ASP A 62 18.29 -2.22 5.76
C ASP A 62 16.93 -2.73 6.31
N SER A 63 16.26 -3.60 5.54
CA SER A 63 15.00 -4.29 5.81
C SER A 63 15.01 -5.26 7.01
N LEU A 64 16.15 -5.55 7.65
CA LEU A 64 16.18 -6.46 8.81
C LEU A 64 16.42 -5.76 10.15
N LEU A 65 16.79 -4.47 10.17
CA LEU A 65 17.02 -3.72 11.41
C LEU A 65 15.82 -2.87 11.86
N TRP A 66 14.77 -2.75 11.05
CA TRP A 66 13.63 -1.89 11.38
C TRP A 66 12.55 -2.55 12.27
N ALA A 67 12.69 -3.84 12.60
CA ALA A 67 11.67 -4.64 13.30
C ALA A 67 11.39 -4.25 14.77
N SER A 68 12.04 -3.21 15.29
CA SER A 68 11.68 -2.68 16.61
C SER A 68 10.54 -1.67 16.46
N PRO A 69 9.48 -1.76 17.28
CA PRO A 69 8.46 -0.72 17.33
C PRO A 69 9.12 0.62 17.68
N VAL A 70 9.22 1.49 16.68
CA VAL A 70 9.85 2.79 16.84
C VAL A 70 8.80 3.77 17.35
N SER A 71 8.94 4.23 18.60
CA SER A 71 8.13 5.32 19.15
C SER A 71 8.58 6.71 18.67
N VAL A 72 9.76 6.81 18.05
CA VAL A 72 10.36 8.07 17.58
C VAL A 72 10.85 7.95 16.14
N VAL A 73 10.14 8.56 15.20
CA VAL A 73 10.54 8.59 13.78
C VAL A 73 11.92 9.28 13.62
N PRO A 74 12.93 8.60 13.04
CA PRO A 74 14.25 9.17 12.81
C PRO A 74 14.22 10.39 11.88
N GLN A 75 15.09 11.36 12.13
CA GLN A 75 15.18 12.59 11.31
C GLN A 75 15.46 12.29 9.84
N GLN A 76 16.27 11.27 9.56
CA GLN A 76 16.58 10.84 8.19
C GLN A 76 15.32 10.48 7.40
N TRP A 77 14.34 9.82 8.01
CA TRP A 77 13.10 9.44 7.31
C TRP A 77 12.25 10.65 6.95
N ILE A 78 12.31 11.70 7.76
CA ILE A 78 11.64 12.97 7.50
C ILE A 78 12.35 13.70 6.35
N THR A 79 13.69 13.78 6.39
CA THR A 79 14.49 14.42 5.34
C THR A 79 14.35 13.73 3.99
N GLU A 80 14.26 12.40 3.99
CA GLU A 80 14.07 11.59 2.78
C GLU A 80 12.60 11.43 2.36
N GLN A 81 11.66 12.02 3.13
CA GLN A 81 10.21 11.91 2.90
C GLN A 81 9.75 10.46 2.69
N ARG A 82 10.20 9.55 3.57
CA ARG A 82 9.87 8.12 3.45
C ARG A 82 8.39 7.86 3.69
N THR A 83 7.88 6.82 3.04
CA THR A 83 6.58 6.22 3.40
C THR A 83 6.78 5.16 4.46
N ILE A 84 6.04 5.27 5.55
CA ILE A 84 6.01 4.29 6.64
C ILE A 84 4.65 3.61 6.69
N SER A 85 4.64 2.31 6.99
CA SER A 85 3.41 1.55 7.20
C SER A 85 3.25 1.21 8.67
N GLY A 86 2.04 1.23 9.17
CA GLY A 86 1.78 0.96 10.59
C GLY A 86 0.33 0.67 10.89
N VAL A 87 0.06 0.21 12.11
CA VAL A 87 -1.30 0.00 12.61
C VAL A 87 -1.72 1.21 13.43
N VAL A 88 -2.94 1.69 13.20
CA VAL A 88 -3.51 2.80 13.98
C VAL A 88 -3.93 2.29 15.36
N VAL A 89 -3.31 2.85 16.40
CA VAL A 89 -3.52 2.45 17.79
C VAL A 89 -4.66 3.21 18.43
N SER A 90 -4.70 4.53 18.23
CA SER A 90 -5.73 5.42 18.77
C SER A 90 -5.93 6.63 17.87
N VAL A 91 -7.12 7.24 17.97
CA VAL A 91 -7.46 8.49 17.28
C VAL A 91 -7.65 9.57 18.35
N SER A 92 -6.90 10.65 18.24
CA SER A 92 -6.95 11.75 19.20
C SER A 92 -8.08 12.71 18.83
N ASP A 93 -8.04 13.22 17.60
CA ASP A 93 -8.92 14.26 17.05
C ASP A 93 -9.30 13.92 15.59
N GLY A 94 -10.11 14.75 14.94
CA GLY A 94 -10.58 14.53 13.56
C GLY A 94 -9.51 14.65 12.46
N ASP A 95 -8.27 15.03 12.79
CA ASP A 95 -7.13 15.11 11.86
C ASP A 95 -5.84 14.45 12.40
N THR A 96 -5.90 13.83 13.59
CA THR A 96 -4.72 13.38 14.33
C THR A 96 -4.95 12.00 14.95
N PHE A 97 -4.04 11.07 14.69
CA PHE A 97 -4.07 9.70 15.23
C PHE A 97 -2.67 9.23 15.65
N ARG A 98 -2.59 8.10 16.35
CA ARG A 98 -1.34 7.44 16.73
C ARG A 98 -1.09 6.20 15.89
N LEU A 99 0.10 6.14 15.30
CA LEU A 99 0.56 5.04 14.47
C LEU A 99 1.62 4.23 15.23
N GLN A 100 1.43 2.93 15.33
CA GLN A 100 2.48 2.00 15.73
C GLN A 100 3.11 1.45 14.46
N ASN A 101 4.43 1.67 14.32
CA ASN A 101 5.18 1.12 13.20
C ASN A 101 5.11 -0.41 13.29
N VAL A 102 4.51 -1.03 12.29
CA VAL A 102 4.56 -2.48 12.14
C VAL A 102 5.32 -2.78 10.87
N GLY A 103 6.15 -3.79 10.98
CA GLY A 103 6.88 -4.25 9.84
C GLY A 103 6.08 -4.87 8.74
N PRO A 104 6.60 -4.88 7.49
CA PRO A 104 6.09 -5.79 6.47
C PRO A 104 6.07 -7.28 6.91
N PHE A 105 6.92 -7.69 7.87
CA PHE A 105 7.03 -9.09 8.30
C PHE A 105 6.56 -9.38 9.74
N HIS A 106 6.19 -8.36 10.52
CA HIS A 106 5.74 -8.53 11.90
C HIS A 106 4.49 -7.69 12.16
N PRO A 107 3.32 -8.09 11.62
CA PRO A 107 2.05 -7.51 12.01
C PRO A 107 1.73 -7.99 13.42
N THR A 108 2.21 -7.28 14.44
CA THR A 108 1.67 -7.49 15.79
C THR A 108 0.24 -6.98 15.84
N GLN A 109 -0.68 -7.78 16.38
CA GLN A 109 -2.03 -7.32 16.72
C GLN A 109 -2.04 -6.53 18.04
N ASP A 110 -0.96 -6.64 18.83
CA ASP A 110 -0.87 -5.96 20.11
C ASP A 110 -0.60 -4.47 19.88
N ARG A 111 -1.65 -3.68 20.13
CA ARG A 111 -1.64 -2.24 20.02
C ARG A 111 -0.99 -1.63 21.27
N HIS A 112 0.26 -1.21 21.13
CA HIS A 112 1.01 -0.61 22.23
C HIS A 112 1.07 0.90 22.08
N HIS A 113 0.38 1.62 22.96
CA HIS A 113 0.35 3.08 22.94
C HIS A 113 1.76 3.70 23.12
N GLU A 114 2.58 3.11 23.98
CA GLU A 114 3.97 3.55 24.26
C GLU A 114 4.91 3.39 23.05
N GLN A 115 4.56 2.50 22.14
CA GLN A 115 5.30 2.17 20.93
C GLN A 115 4.73 2.88 19.69
N SER A 116 3.85 3.86 19.90
CA SER A 116 3.20 4.64 18.85
C SER A 116 3.66 6.09 18.85
N PHE A 117 3.64 6.72 17.68
CA PHE A 117 3.88 8.16 17.54
C PHE A 117 2.66 8.86 16.93
N PRO A 118 2.42 10.13 17.27
CA PRO A 118 1.32 10.89 16.72
C PRO A 118 1.61 11.34 15.28
N VAL A 119 0.58 11.22 14.44
CA VAL A 119 0.54 11.65 13.05
C VAL A 119 -0.60 12.66 12.90
N ARG A 120 -0.28 13.86 12.42
CA ARG A 120 -1.21 14.89 11.97
C ARG A 120 -1.33 14.80 10.47
N LEU A 121 -2.55 14.81 9.97
CA LEU A 121 -2.83 14.77 8.54
C LEU A 121 -2.35 16.05 7.84
N ALA A 122 -1.74 15.87 6.67
CA ALA A 122 -1.33 16.98 5.82
C ALA A 122 -2.54 17.61 5.10
N GLY A 123 -2.46 18.91 4.82
CA GLY A 123 -3.40 19.61 3.94
C GLY A 123 -4.78 19.93 4.51
N VAL A 124 -5.20 19.29 5.60
CA VAL A 124 -6.53 19.48 6.19
C VAL A 124 -6.48 19.80 7.70
N ASP A 125 -7.55 20.40 8.21
CA ASP A 125 -7.75 20.73 9.62
C ASP A 125 -9.20 20.40 9.98
N ALA A 126 -9.39 19.61 11.03
CA ALA A 126 -10.71 19.20 11.52
C ALA A 126 -11.27 20.20 12.54
N PRO A 127 -12.59 20.22 12.79
CA PRO A 127 -13.19 20.98 13.89
C PRO A 127 -12.58 20.60 15.24
N GLU A 128 -12.27 21.60 16.06
CA GLU A 128 -11.61 21.43 17.35
C GLU A 128 -12.53 20.78 18.38
N ILE A 129 -12.04 19.74 19.05
CA ILE A 129 -12.73 19.15 20.20
C ILE A 129 -12.66 20.07 21.42
N SER A 130 -13.52 19.81 22.41
CA SER A 130 -13.50 20.57 23.67
C SER A 130 -12.13 20.44 24.36
N HIS A 131 -11.49 21.58 24.64
CA HIS A 131 -10.17 21.61 25.26
C HIS A 131 -9.99 22.80 26.20
N PHE A 132 -9.49 22.52 27.41
CA PHE A 132 -9.20 23.53 28.45
C PHE A 132 -10.35 24.52 28.73
N GLY A 133 -11.58 24.03 28.77
CA GLY A 133 -12.78 24.84 29.02
C GLY A 133 -13.31 25.60 27.80
N ASN A 134 -12.67 25.48 26.63
CA ASN A 134 -13.24 25.97 25.38
C ASN A 134 -14.28 24.99 24.83
N PRO A 135 -15.42 25.47 24.32
CA PRO A 135 -16.48 24.61 23.79
C PRO A 135 -16.01 23.89 22.53
N ALA A 136 -16.41 22.63 22.35
CA ALA A 136 -16.18 21.91 21.11
C ALA A 136 -16.82 22.63 19.92
N GLN A 137 -16.19 22.56 18.76
CA GLN A 137 -16.81 22.97 17.51
C GLN A 137 -17.85 21.93 17.06
N PRO A 138 -18.94 22.34 16.39
CA PRO A 138 -19.85 21.39 15.76
C PRO A 138 -19.11 20.43 14.82
N PHE A 139 -19.56 19.17 14.74
CA PHE A 139 -18.95 18.08 13.96
C PHE A 139 -17.56 17.60 14.43
N SER A 140 -17.00 18.13 15.53
CA SER A 140 -15.69 17.68 16.03
C SER A 140 -15.72 16.23 16.52
N GLU A 141 -16.77 15.84 17.25
CA GLU A 141 -16.89 14.49 17.81
C GLU A 141 -17.28 13.49 16.72
N GLU A 142 -18.15 13.89 15.79
CA GLU A 142 -18.57 13.11 14.63
C GLU A 142 -17.39 12.82 13.70
N ALA A 143 -16.54 13.82 13.44
CA ALA A 143 -15.31 13.65 12.65
C ALA A 143 -14.34 12.66 13.30
N LYS A 144 -14.14 12.80 14.62
CA LYS A 144 -13.29 11.90 15.41
C LYS A 144 -13.82 10.47 15.43
N GLU A 145 -15.11 10.29 15.70
CA GLU A 145 -15.74 8.97 15.76
C GLU A 145 -15.73 8.30 14.38
N TRP A 146 -15.97 9.05 13.30
CA TRP A 146 -15.83 8.53 11.94
C TRP A 146 -14.39 8.06 11.66
N MET A 147 -13.38 8.90 11.95
CA MET A 147 -11.98 8.52 11.73
C MET A 147 -11.61 7.27 12.55
N LYS A 148 -12.11 7.19 13.78
CA LYS A 148 -11.90 6.02 14.66
C LYS A 148 -12.54 4.76 14.08
N GLN A 149 -13.79 4.82 13.61
CA GLN A 149 -14.45 3.68 12.96
C GLN A 149 -13.71 3.26 11.69
N GLU A 150 -13.21 4.22 10.92
CA GLU A 150 -12.58 3.95 9.64
C GLU A 150 -11.14 3.46 9.77
N LEU A 151 -10.38 3.89 10.78
CA LEU A 151 -8.93 3.62 10.86
C LEU A 151 -8.50 2.73 12.02
N LEU A 152 -9.24 2.68 13.13
CA LEU A 152 -8.75 2.03 14.34
C LEU A 152 -8.43 0.55 14.09
N GLY A 153 -7.19 0.15 14.39
CA GLY A 153 -6.71 -1.22 14.15
C GLY A 153 -6.41 -1.56 12.69
N LYS A 154 -6.64 -0.66 11.73
CA LYS A 154 -6.26 -0.87 10.33
C LYS A 154 -4.80 -0.51 10.08
N SER A 155 -4.23 -1.14 9.06
CA SER A 155 -2.92 -0.78 8.52
C SER A 155 -3.06 0.42 7.59
N VAL A 156 -2.21 1.43 7.80
CA VAL A 156 -2.17 2.64 6.98
C VAL A 156 -0.73 2.91 6.52
N ALA A 157 -0.60 3.55 5.37
CA ALA A 157 0.66 4.05 4.84
C ALA A 157 0.69 5.57 4.98
N VAL A 158 1.74 6.10 5.63
CA VAL A 158 1.95 7.52 5.87
C VAL A 158 3.17 7.98 5.09
N HIS A 159 2.96 8.88 4.12
CA HIS A 159 4.04 9.58 3.43
C HIS A 159 4.47 10.77 4.30
N ILE A 160 5.69 10.71 4.84
CA ILE A 160 6.18 11.70 5.79
C ILE A 160 6.59 12.97 5.05
N LEU A 161 5.97 14.10 5.39
CA LEU A 161 6.29 15.39 4.79
C LEU A 161 7.12 16.28 5.73
N GLY A 162 6.98 16.06 7.04
CA GLY A 162 7.65 16.88 8.04
C GLY A 162 7.32 16.49 9.47
N ARG A 163 7.76 17.34 10.40
CA ARG A 163 7.41 17.28 11.82
C ARG A 163 6.97 18.67 12.27
N ASP A 164 5.90 18.74 13.04
CA ASP A 164 5.39 20.00 13.56
C ASP A 164 6.07 20.41 14.89
N GLN A 165 5.73 21.61 15.37
CA GLN A 165 6.27 22.17 16.63
C GLN A 165 5.89 21.35 17.88
N TYR A 166 4.87 20.49 17.80
CA TYR A 166 4.44 19.62 18.90
C TYR A 166 5.07 18.22 18.80
N GLY A 167 5.96 18.00 17.83
CA GLY A 167 6.62 16.73 17.61
C GLY A 167 5.76 15.68 16.89
N ARG A 168 4.62 16.07 16.33
CA ARG A 168 3.77 15.19 15.51
C ARG A 168 4.35 15.09 14.11
N ILE A 169 4.23 13.91 13.52
CA ILE A 169 4.58 13.69 12.12
C ILE A 169 3.48 14.29 11.25
N VAL A 170 3.85 15.14 10.31
CA VAL A 170 2.91 15.68 9.32
C VAL A 170 3.06 14.85 8.05
N GLY A 171 1.96 14.27 7.58
CA GLY A 171 2.03 13.39 6.41
C GLY A 171 0.69 13.13 5.73
N SER A 172 0.77 12.70 4.47
CA SER A 172 -0.37 12.19 3.71
C SER A 172 -0.62 10.75 4.09
N VAL A 173 -1.89 10.37 4.26
CA VAL A 173 -2.25 9.06 4.81
C VAL A 173 -3.15 8.33 3.85
N ARG A 174 -2.69 7.16 3.39
CA ARG A 174 -3.48 6.23 2.58
C ARG A 174 -3.80 4.98 3.36
N TYR A 175 -5.01 4.48 3.19
CA TYR A 175 -5.45 3.26 3.83
C TYR A 175 -6.31 2.44 2.86
N THR A 176 -6.36 1.13 3.09
CA THR A 176 -7.16 0.22 2.26
C THR A 176 -8.45 -0.11 2.98
N SER A 177 -9.58 0.05 2.29
CA SER A 177 -10.90 -0.36 2.78
C SER A 177 -11.54 -1.25 1.71
N GLY A 178 -11.75 -2.52 2.02
CA GLY A 178 -12.14 -3.53 1.03
C GLY A 178 -11.08 -3.70 -0.06
N LEU A 179 -11.44 -3.45 -1.32
CA LEU A 179 -10.56 -3.59 -2.50
C LEU A 179 -9.95 -2.26 -2.96
N PHE A 180 -10.29 -1.14 -2.31
CA PHE A 180 -9.91 0.19 -2.75
C PHE A 180 -8.95 0.86 -1.77
N SER A 181 -7.99 1.60 -2.32
CA SER A 181 -7.12 2.51 -1.56
C SER A 181 -7.77 3.88 -1.50
N HIS A 182 -7.83 4.44 -0.30
CA HIS A 182 -8.42 5.75 -0.03
C HIS A 182 -7.35 6.70 0.50
N ASP A 183 -7.46 7.98 0.13
CA ASP A 183 -6.74 9.06 0.76
C ASP A 183 -7.58 9.66 1.89
N LEU A 184 -7.04 9.66 3.11
CA LEU A 184 -7.77 10.06 4.31
C LEU A 184 -8.19 11.53 4.29
N ALA A 185 -7.32 12.41 3.79
CA ALA A 185 -7.61 13.85 3.70
C ALA A 185 -8.78 14.11 2.77
N THR A 186 -8.77 13.49 1.59
CA THR A 186 -9.87 13.54 0.64
C THR A 186 -11.18 12.99 1.23
N GLU A 187 -11.15 11.86 1.95
CA GLU A 187 -12.37 11.27 2.53
C GLU A 187 -12.99 12.14 3.65
N LEU A 188 -12.17 12.82 4.45
CA LEU A 188 -12.63 13.78 5.46
C LEU A 188 -13.28 15.01 4.81
N LEU A 189 -12.63 15.59 3.80
CA LEU A 189 -13.18 16.73 3.05
C LEU A 189 -14.51 16.36 2.41
N ARG A 190 -14.59 15.19 1.78
CA ARG A 190 -15.81 14.70 1.11
C ARG A 190 -17.01 14.62 2.05
N ARG A 191 -16.79 14.33 3.34
CA ARG A 191 -17.85 14.24 4.37
C ARG A 191 -18.13 15.57 5.08
N GLY A 192 -17.34 16.62 4.80
CA GLY A 192 -17.40 17.87 5.54
C GLY A 192 -16.91 17.73 6.99
N PHE A 193 -15.99 16.80 7.25
CA PHE A 193 -15.37 16.60 8.57
C PHE A 193 -14.03 17.32 8.74
N ALA A 194 -13.55 17.97 7.68
CA ALA A 194 -12.37 18.81 7.72
C ALA A 194 -12.48 19.95 6.70
N THR A 195 -11.58 20.91 6.81
CA THR A 195 -11.36 21.98 5.84
C THR A 195 -9.92 22.00 5.37
N ILE A 196 -9.66 22.61 4.22
CA ILE A 196 -8.29 22.75 3.72
C ILE A 196 -7.52 23.72 4.61
N TYR A 197 -6.42 23.23 5.18
CA TYR A 197 -5.51 24.03 5.99
C TYR A 197 -4.67 24.94 5.09
N ARG A 198 -4.88 26.26 5.17
CA ARG A 198 -4.17 27.28 4.37
C ARG A 198 -3.18 28.10 5.21
N GLY A 199 -2.79 27.61 6.38
CA GLY A 199 -1.90 28.30 7.31
C GLY A 199 -0.41 28.20 6.93
N ARG A 200 0.45 28.78 7.78
CA ARG A 200 1.90 28.67 7.61
C ARG A 200 2.35 27.22 7.77
N GLY A 201 3.21 26.76 6.85
CA GLY A 201 3.70 25.38 6.85
C GLY A 201 2.69 24.36 6.33
N ALA A 202 1.65 24.81 5.62
CA ALA A 202 0.76 23.90 4.91
C ALA A 202 1.53 23.10 3.85
N SER A 203 1.28 21.80 3.81
CA SER A 203 1.79 20.89 2.79
C SER A 203 0.62 20.03 2.32
N TYR A 204 0.56 19.77 1.00
CA TYR A 204 -0.53 19.06 0.34
C TYR A 204 -0.04 17.87 -0.47
N ASP A 205 1.26 17.55 -0.41
CA ASP A 205 1.85 16.42 -1.13
C ASP A 205 1.54 16.40 -2.64
N GLY A 206 1.44 17.59 -3.24
CA GLY A 206 1.10 17.78 -4.65
C GLY A 206 -0.38 17.63 -5.00
N ASP A 207 -1.28 17.36 -4.05
CA ASP A 207 -2.69 17.02 -4.31
C ASP A 207 -3.69 18.17 -4.01
N LEU A 208 -3.20 19.41 -3.93
CA LEU A 208 -4.03 20.56 -3.54
C LEU A 208 -5.28 20.73 -4.43
N SER A 209 -5.16 20.55 -5.75
CA SER A 209 -6.28 20.72 -6.68
C SER A 209 -7.41 19.73 -6.46
N ASN A 210 -7.09 18.47 -6.12
CA ASN A 210 -8.07 17.44 -5.79
C ASN A 210 -8.75 17.74 -4.45
N LEU A 211 -7.98 18.18 -3.45
CA LEU A 211 -8.54 18.61 -2.15
C LEU A 211 -9.51 19.79 -2.34
N GLU A 212 -9.14 20.80 -3.12
CA GLU A 212 -9.99 21.96 -3.43
C GLU A 212 -11.27 21.56 -4.15
N ALA A 213 -11.18 20.71 -5.18
CA ALA A 213 -12.36 20.19 -5.87
C ALA A 213 -13.27 19.40 -4.92
N THR A 214 -12.70 18.62 -4.01
CA THR A 214 -13.45 17.85 -3.01
C THR A 214 -14.15 18.76 -2.01
N GLU A 215 -13.48 19.80 -1.51
CA GLU A 215 -14.06 20.81 -0.60
C GLU A 215 -15.21 21.56 -1.27
N ILE A 216 -15.07 21.96 -2.54
CA ILE A 216 -16.13 22.61 -3.33
C ILE A 216 -17.37 21.71 -3.44
N ASN A 217 -17.17 20.42 -3.76
CA ASN A 217 -18.27 19.47 -3.87
C ASN A 217 -18.96 19.23 -2.52
N ALA A 218 -18.21 19.12 -1.43
CA ALA A 218 -18.77 18.97 -0.08
C ALA A 218 -19.59 20.20 0.34
N LYS A 219 -19.11 21.41 0.03
CA LYS A 219 -19.84 22.66 0.21
C LYS A 219 -21.15 22.67 -0.56
N ALA A 220 -21.12 22.30 -1.84
CA ALA A 220 -22.30 22.27 -2.69
C ALA A 220 -23.35 21.26 -2.19
N GLN A 221 -22.93 20.19 -1.52
CA GLN A 221 -23.82 19.18 -0.93
C GLN A 221 -24.32 19.54 0.47
N GLY A 222 -23.74 20.56 1.11
CA GLY A 222 -24.10 20.96 2.47
C GLY A 222 -23.88 19.85 3.50
N VAL A 223 -22.77 19.10 3.39
CA VAL A 223 -22.45 17.99 4.30
C VAL A 223 -21.54 18.42 5.46
N GLY A 224 -21.69 17.78 6.62
CA GLY A 224 -20.87 18.04 7.80
C GLY A 224 -20.91 19.52 8.20
N ILE A 225 -19.75 20.13 8.41
CA ILE A 225 -19.62 21.55 8.75
C ILE A 225 -20.34 22.49 7.77
N TRP A 226 -20.46 22.11 6.49
CA TRP A 226 -21.10 22.92 5.44
C TRP A 226 -22.63 22.89 5.51
N SER A 227 -23.20 22.11 6.42
CA SER A 227 -24.65 22.12 6.72
C SER A 227 -25.04 23.24 7.68
N LEU A 228 -24.06 23.91 8.30
CA LEU A 228 -24.31 24.92 9.32
C LEU A 228 -24.64 26.28 8.69
N PRO A 229 -25.58 27.04 9.26
CA PRO A 229 -25.93 28.38 8.76
C PRO A 229 -24.86 29.44 9.08
N ASP A 230 -24.06 29.23 10.13
CA ASP A 230 -22.95 30.10 10.55
C ASP A 230 -21.72 29.21 10.80
N GLU A 231 -21.02 28.89 9.72
CA GLU A 231 -19.87 27.99 9.71
C GLU A 231 -18.61 28.70 10.22
N GLU A 232 -18.22 28.44 11.48
CA GLU A 232 -16.91 28.87 11.97
C GLU A 232 -15.85 27.85 11.58
N LEU A 233 -14.90 28.25 10.74
CA LEU A 233 -13.82 27.37 10.31
C LEU A 233 -12.87 27.03 11.48
N PRO A 234 -12.21 25.86 11.50
CA PRO A 234 -11.25 25.51 12.54
C PRO A 234 -10.14 26.56 12.74
N ALA A 235 -9.67 27.15 11.63
CA ALA A 235 -8.67 28.22 11.67
C ALA A 235 -9.23 29.52 12.30
N GLU A 236 -10.51 29.82 12.14
CA GLU A 236 -11.18 30.99 12.73
C GLU A 236 -11.40 30.78 14.22
N TYR A 237 -11.91 29.62 14.61
CA TYR A 237 -12.05 29.22 16.00
C TYR A 237 -10.71 29.34 16.76
N LYS A 238 -9.62 28.82 16.20
CA LYS A 238 -8.27 28.95 16.78
C LYS A 238 -7.84 30.40 16.94
N ARG A 239 -8.14 31.28 15.97
CA ARG A 239 -7.84 32.72 16.07
C ARG A 239 -8.66 33.38 17.17
N ARG A 240 -9.97 33.14 17.21
CA ARG A 240 -10.88 33.70 18.22
C ARG A 240 -10.49 33.26 19.63
N THR A 241 -10.24 31.96 19.83
CA THR A 241 -9.88 31.41 21.14
C THR A 241 -8.52 31.91 21.62
N ARG A 242 -7.53 32.04 20.73
CA ARG A 242 -6.24 32.67 21.08
C ARG A 242 -6.43 34.13 21.47
N ALA A 243 -7.25 34.89 20.75
CA ALA A 243 -7.51 36.29 21.06
C ALA A 243 -8.23 36.50 22.40
N ARG A 244 -9.04 35.54 22.88
CA ARG A 244 -9.68 35.58 24.20
C ARG A 244 -8.75 35.26 25.37
N ALA A 245 -7.64 34.58 25.09
CA ALA A 245 -6.68 34.18 26.11
C ALA A 245 -5.68 35.30 26.47
N PHE A 246 -5.64 36.36 25.66
CA PHE A 246 -4.87 37.59 25.90
C PHE A 246 -5.79 38.69 26.40
#